data_AF-A0A257GWI5-F1
#
_entry.id   AF-A0A257GWI5-F1
#
_cell.length_a   1.000
_cell.length_b   1.000
_cell.length_c   1.000
_cell.angle_alpha   90.00
_cell.angle_beta   90.00
_cell.angle_gamma   90.00
#
_symmetry.space_group_name_H-M   'P 1'
#
loop_
_entity.id
_entity.type
_entity.pdbx_description
1 polymer ?
#
loop_
_entity_poly.entity_id
_entity_poly.type
_entity_poly.pdbx_seq_one_letter_code
_entity_poly.pdbx_strand_id
1 'polypeptide(L)'
;MAAVGALSLVSACGGANELNTADAVFAKASSLSFQDAEQGGLLEMAPAKVRSASKQQLGGTAAPTPKVLTADVFLNFAEAALSTQFPGPQTTVDASSQGISYGYRSYSLADGQFNIVAVTSDSKVFVLGALTAYVLTQFGVLSDYFCTVYPQNCPAPGAGPANATEAARFLAQATLGASRVDISALQNTTYSAWLDAQFALAQGQSHVDWLKAKGYGDAQYSTSYAGLDNSLWRKLITAKDALRQKVSLALSEILVASAEGVAIRWRAFAIASYADILES
;
A
#
# COMPACT_ATOMS: atom_id res chain seq x y z
N MET A 1 37.75 -21.05 -65.22
CA MET A 1 36.52 -21.44 -65.96
C MET A 1 35.65 -22.28 -65.05
N ALA A 2 34.59 -21.69 -64.49
CA ALA A 2 33.41 -22.40 -63.99
C ALA A 2 32.30 -21.35 -63.83
N ALA A 3 31.10 -21.69 -64.30
CA ALA A 3 30.01 -20.77 -64.63
C ALA A 3 29.05 -20.51 -63.46
N VAL A 4 28.27 -19.45 -63.67
CA VAL A 4 27.23 -18.81 -62.84
C VAL A 4 25.96 -19.68 -62.72
N GLY A 5 25.26 -19.60 -61.58
CA GLY A 5 23.85 -19.99 -61.43
C GLY A 5 23.21 -19.27 -60.24
N ALA A 6 22.24 -18.40 -60.52
CA ALA A 6 21.70 -17.38 -59.63
C ALA A 6 20.62 -17.91 -58.65
N LEU A 7 20.65 -17.43 -57.40
CA LEU A 7 19.54 -17.51 -56.45
C LEU A 7 18.43 -16.54 -56.86
N SER A 8 17.22 -17.05 -57.06
CA SER A 8 16.00 -16.25 -57.13
C SER A 8 15.40 -16.11 -55.72
N LEU A 9 15.39 -14.86 -55.23
CA LEU A 9 14.58 -14.40 -54.11
C LEU A 9 13.10 -14.51 -54.49
N VAL A 10 12.35 -15.37 -53.78
CA VAL A 10 10.89 -15.32 -53.79
C VAL A 10 10.46 -14.19 -52.85
N SER A 11 10.04 -13.08 -53.46
CA SER A 11 9.27 -12.02 -52.81
C SER A 11 7.90 -12.58 -52.43
N ALA A 12 7.66 -12.77 -51.13
CA ALA A 12 6.32 -12.97 -50.60
C ALA A 12 5.79 -11.61 -50.12
N CYS A 13 4.95 -11.00 -50.96
CA CYS A 13 4.03 -9.96 -50.54
C CYS A 13 2.94 -10.58 -49.63
N GLY A 14 3.20 -10.66 -48.32
CA GLY A 14 2.21 -10.96 -47.29
C GLY A 14 1.97 -9.70 -46.47
N GLY A 15 0.83 -9.03 -46.69
CA GLY A 15 0.47 -7.78 -46.04
C GLY A 15 0.30 -7.93 -44.53
N ALA A 16 0.38 -6.81 -43.81
CA ALA A 16 0.31 -6.63 -42.36
C ALA A 16 -0.89 -7.28 -41.63
N ASN A 17 -1.79 -7.98 -42.33
CA ASN A 17 -2.93 -8.72 -41.76
C ASN A 17 -2.60 -10.17 -41.35
N GLU A 18 -1.48 -10.76 -41.77
CA GLU A 18 -1.14 -12.15 -41.37
C GLU A 18 -0.66 -12.28 -39.91
N LEU A 19 -0.24 -11.18 -39.28
CA LEU A 19 0.31 -11.16 -37.92
C LEU A 19 -0.77 -11.13 -36.81
N ASN A 20 -2.03 -10.90 -37.17
CA ASN A 20 -3.14 -10.72 -36.23
C ASN A 20 -4.27 -11.76 -36.39
N THR A 21 -3.99 -12.90 -37.04
CA THR A 21 -4.91 -14.04 -37.05
C THR A 21 -5.06 -14.61 -35.63
N ALA A 22 -6.20 -15.22 -35.33
CA ALA A 22 -6.45 -15.80 -33.99
C ALA A 22 -5.34 -16.78 -33.57
N ASP A 23 -4.82 -17.57 -34.52
CA ASP A 23 -3.72 -18.51 -34.30
C ASP A 23 -2.38 -17.81 -34.00
N ALA A 24 -2.09 -16.69 -34.69
CA ALA A 24 -0.89 -15.90 -34.44
C ALA A 24 -0.95 -15.18 -33.07
N VAL A 25 -2.13 -14.68 -32.68
CA VAL A 25 -2.34 -14.07 -31.36
C VAL A 25 -2.19 -15.13 -30.26
N PHE A 26 -2.74 -16.33 -30.45
CA PHE A 26 -2.56 -17.43 -29.51
C PHE A 26 -1.09 -17.84 -29.36
N ALA A 27 -0.36 -17.98 -30.48
CA ALA A 27 1.07 -18.31 -30.45
C ALA A 27 1.90 -17.25 -29.71
N LYS A 28 1.59 -15.96 -29.90
CA LYS A 28 2.21 -14.85 -29.14
C LYS A 28 1.86 -14.94 -27.65
N ALA A 29 0.59 -15.18 -27.33
CA ALA A 29 0.11 -15.23 -25.96
C ALA A 29 0.69 -16.41 -25.16
N SER A 30 1.00 -17.54 -25.82
CA SER A 30 1.62 -18.70 -25.18
C SER A 30 3.14 -18.57 -24.98
N SER A 31 3.79 -17.56 -25.58
CA SER A 31 5.26 -17.42 -25.59
C SER A 31 5.75 -16.03 -25.16
N LEU A 32 5.08 -15.40 -24.20
CA LEU A 32 5.46 -14.09 -23.67
C LEU A 32 6.87 -14.11 -23.04
N SER A 33 7.69 -13.08 -23.33
CA SER A 33 9.02 -12.86 -22.73
C SER A 33 8.92 -11.79 -21.64
N PHE A 34 8.85 -12.19 -20.38
CA PHE A 34 8.65 -11.26 -19.26
C PHE A 34 9.92 -10.51 -18.83
N GLN A 35 11.10 -10.96 -19.26
CA GLN A 35 12.38 -10.34 -18.87
C GLN A 35 12.58 -8.96 -19.53
N ASP A 36 11.98 -8.77 -20.71
CA ASP A 36 12.11 -7.55 -21.51
C ASP A 36 10.90 -6.61 -21.34
N ALA A 37 10.01 -6.89 -20.37
CA ALA A 37 8.79 -6.14 -20.18
C ALA A 37 9.07 -4.72 -19.65
N GLU A 38 8.41 -3.72 -20.24
CA GLU A 38 8.46 -2.35 -19.77
C GLU A 38 7.64 -2.19 -18.48
N GLN A 39 8.03 -1.24 -17.62
CA GLN A 39 7.27 -0.90 -16.42
C GLN A 39 6.26 0.21 -16.74
N GLY A 40 4.97 -0.09 -16.54
CA GLY A 40 3.87 0.86 -16.67
C GLY A 40 3.33 1.31 -15.31
N GLY A 41 2.42 2.28 -15.34
CA GLY A 41 1.57 2.59 -14.19
C GLY A 41 0.58 1.45 -13.88
N LEU A 42 -0.23 1.59 -12.83
CA LEU A 42 -1.33 0.66 -12.60
C LEU A 42 -2.39 0.80 -13.71
N LEU A 43 -3.06 -0.31 -14.05
CA LEU A 43 -4.23 -0.27 -14.93
C LEU A 43 -5.32 0.55 -14.25
N GLU A 44 -5.71 1.65 -14.87
CA GLU A 44 -6.80 2.48 -14.39
C GLU A 44 -8.15 1.77 -14.59
N MET A 45 -8.58 1.05 -13.55
CA MET A 45 -9.86 0.36 -13.52
C MET A 45 -10.77 1.05 -12.52
N ALA A 46 -11.84 1.68 -13.00
CA ALA A 46 -12.87 2.19 -12.11
C ALA A 46 -13.58 1.02 -11.44
N PRO A 47 -13.91 1.11 -10.14
CA PRO A 47 -14.79 0.12 -9.51
C PRO A 47 -16.10 0.08 -10.30
N ALA A 48 -16.48 -1.10 -10.77
CA ALA A 48 -17.77 -1.29 -11.42
C ALA A 48 -18.86 -0.68 -10.53
N LYS A 49 -19.79 0.10 -11.09
CA LYS A 49 -20.91 0.65 -10.33
C LYS A 49 -21.60 -0.51 -9.62
N VAL A 50 -21.36 -0.65 -8.32
CA VAL A 50 -22.03 -1.65 -7.50
C VAL A 50 -23.51 -1.27 -7.57
N ARG A 51 -24.30 -2.05 -8.32
CA ARG A 51 -25.75 -1.98 -8.19
C ARG A 51 -26.01 -2.22 -6.71
N SER A 52 -26.48 -1.19 -6.01
CA SER A 52 -26.76 -1.26 -4.59
C SER A 52 -27.64 -2.47 -4.36
N ALA A 53 -27.07 -3.54 -3.78
CA ALA A 53 -27.85 -4.71 -3.44
C ALA A 53 -28.86 -4.22 -2.39
N SER A 54 -30.12 -4.15 -2.80
CA SER A 54 -31.26 -3.94 -1.91
C SER A 54 -31.10 -4.87 -0.71
N LYS A 55 -31.27 -4.35 0.51
CA LYS A 55 -31.15 -5.03 1.82
C LYS A 55 -32.13 -6.21 2.01
N GLN A 56 -32.15 -7.17 1.10
CA GLN A 56 -33.18 -8.20 1.05
C GLN A 56 -32.61 -9.55 0.61
N GLN A 57 -31.55 -10.00 1.26
CA GLN A 57 -31.26 -11.43 1.42
C GLN A 57 -30.22 -11.66 2.54
N LEU A 58 -30.57 -11.27 3.76
CA LEU A 58 -29.89 -11.74 4.97
C LEU A 58 -30.50 -13.10 5.35
N GLY A 59 -30.02 -14.14 4.68
CA GLY A 59 -30.43 -15.52 4.89
C GLY A 59 -29.42 -16.53 4.36
N GLY A 60 -28.14 -16.18 4.36
CA GLY A 60 -27.03 -17.05 3.96
C GLY A 60 -25.80 -16.72 4.79
N THR A 61 -25.11 -17.75 5.26
CA THR A 61 -23.83 -17.65 5.97
C THR A 61 -22.89 -16.70 5.24
N ALA A 62 -22.43 -15.65 5.91
CA ALA A 62 -21.50 -14.68 5.33
C ALA A 62 -20.30 -15.42 4.74
N ALA A 63 -20.13 -15.34 3.42
CA ALA A 63 -18.99 -15.91 2.73
C ALA A 63 -17.71 -15.33 3.36
N PRO A 64 -16.67 -16.15 3.60
CA PRO A 64 -15.44 -15.68 4.20
C PRO A 64 -14.85 -14.54 3.35
N THR A 65 -14.49 -13.43 4.00
CA THR A 65 -13.84 -12.29 3.35
C THR A 65 -12.60 -12.80 2.62
N PRO A 66 -12.52 -12.68 1.28
CA PRO A 66 -11.37 -13.18 0.53
C PRO A 66 -10.12 -12.40 0.99
N LYS A 67 -9.10 -13.13 1.45
CA LYS A 67 -7.83 -12.55 1.93
C LYS A 67 -6.81 -12.32 0.81
N VAL A 68 -7.01 -12.94 -0.35
CA VAL A 68 -6.10 -12.89 -1.49
C VAL A 68 -6.94 -12.70 -2.76
N LEU A 69 -6.46 -11.85 -3.67
CA LEU A 69 -7.02 -11.70 -5.00
C LEU A 69 -6.41 -12.78 -5.92
N THR A 70 -7.26 -13.60 -6.55
CA THR A 70 -6.81 -14.60 -7.52
C THR A 70 -6.76 -14.02 -8.93
N ALA A 71 -5.94 -14.60 -9.80
CA ALA A 71 -5.79 -14.18 -11.19
C ALA A 71 -7.14 -14.15 -11.95
N ASP A 72 -7.95 -15.20 -11.81
CA ASP A 72 -9.26 -15.27 -12.48
C ASP A 72 -10.24 -14.20 -12.03
N VAL A 73 -10.27 -13.90 -10.73
CA VAL A 73 -11.16 -12.85 -10.21
C VAL A 73 -10.71 -11.49 -10.73
N PHE A 74 -9.41 -11.23 -10.75
CA PHE A 74 -8.85 -10.02 -11.34
C PHE A 74 -9.19 -9.89 -12.83
N LEU A 75 -8.99 -10.96 -13.62
CA LEU A 75 -9.27 -10.96 -15.06
C LEU A 75 -10.76 -10.72 -15.35
N ASN A 76 -11.65 -11.37 -14.62
CA ASN A 76 -13.10 -11.13 -14.73
C ASN A 76 -13.47 -9.68 -14.37
N PHE A 77 -12.81 -9.11 -13.37
CA PHE A 77 -13.02 -7.70 -13.01
C PHE A 77 -12.51 -6.75 -14.10
N ALA A 78 -11.34 -7.03 -14.68
CA ALA A 78 -10.77 -6.22 -15.76
C ALA A 78 -11.67 -6.22 -17.02
N GLU A 79 -12.25 -7.38 -17.38
CA GLU A 79 -13.24 -7.48 -18.47
C GLU A 79 -14.48 -6.60 -18.21
N ALA A 80 -14.95 -6.55 -16.96
CA ALA A 80 -16.11 -5.73 -16.59
C ALA A 80 -15.78 -4.24 -16.52
N ALA A 81 -14.59 -3.87 -16.05
CA ALA A 81 -14.16 -2.48 -15.86
C ALA A 81 -13.71 -1.81 -17.16
N LEU A 82 -13.08 -2.58 -18.07
CA LEU A 82 -12.46 -2.11 -19.30
C LEU A 82 -13.00 -2.88 -20.52
N SER A 83 -14.32 -2.95 -20.65
CA SER A 83 -14.99 -3.77 -21.67
C SER A 83 -14.64 -3.38 -23.11
N THR A 84 -14.20 -2.14 -23.35
CA THR A 84 -13.72 -1.67 -24.66
C THR A 84 -12.34 -2.21 -25.01
N GLN A 85 -11.49 -2.43 -24.02
CA GLN A 85 -10.13 -2.94 -24.19
C GLN A 85 -10.10 -4.47 -24.08
N PHE A 86 -11.00 -5.04 -23.28
CA PHE A 86 -11.12 -6.47 -22.99
C PHE A 86 -12.58 -6.94 -23.20
N PRO A 87 -13.01 -7.13 -24.47
CA PRO A 87 -14.31 -7.70 -24.79
C PRO A 87 -14.41 -9.16 -24.32
N GLY A 88 -14.91 -9.35 -23.09
CA GLY A 88 -15.16 -10.65 -22.47
C GLY A 88 -16.57 -11.20 -22.74
N PRO A 89 -16.89 -12.39 -22.18
CA PRO A 89 -16.04 -13.19 -21.30
C PRO A 89 -15.07 -14.08 -22.08
N GLN A 90 -13.82 -14.17 -21.60
CA GLN A 90 -12.81 -15.11 -22.11
C GLN A 90 -12.42 -16.14 -21.05
N THR A 91 -11.95 -17.30 -21.47
CA THR A 91 -11.46 -18.36 -20.56
C THR A 91 -9.96 -18.20 -20.35
N THR A 92 -9.50 -18.31 -19.10
CA THR A 92 -8.07 -18.29 -18.78
C THR A 92 -7.39 -19.53 -19.36
N VAL A 93 -6.29 -19.31 -20.07
CA VAL A 93 -5.41 -20.35 -20.60
C VAL A 93 -4.08 -20.27 -19.85
N ASP A 94 -3.64 -21.40 -19.33
CA ASP A 94 -2.34 -21.49 -18.67
C ASP A 94 -1.22 -21.70 -19.70
N ALA A 95 -0.11 -20.98 -19.52
CA ALA A 95 1.11 -21.17 -20.28
C ALA A 95 2.34 -21.03 -19.38
N SER A 96 3.48 -21.46 -19.92
CA SER A 96 4.78 -21.29 -19.28
C SER A 96 5.81 -20.91 -20.33
N SER A 97 6.59 -19.88 -20.03
CA SER A 97 7.64 -19.36 -20.90
C SER A 97 8.82 -18.94 -20.04
N GLN A 98 10.04 -19.29 -20.47
CA GLN A 98 11.28 -18.96 -19.77
C GLN A 98 11.29 -19.33 -18.26
N GLY A 99 10.57 -20.40 -17.88
CA GLY A 99 10.46 -20.86 -16.49
C GLY A 99 9.42 -20.13 -15.63
N ILE A 100 8.67 -19.17 -16.20
CA ILE A 100 7.59 -18.46 -15.52
C ILE A 100 6.25 -19.05 -16.00
N SER A 101 5.43 -19.51 -15.05
CA SER A 101 4.06 -19.95 -15.32
C SER A 101 3.08 -18.78 -15.19
N TYR A 102 2.09 -18.70 -16.06
CA TYR A 102 1.11 -17.61 -16.09
C TYR A 102 -0.21 -18.05 -16.70
N GLY A 103 -1.31 -17.47 -16.21
CA GLY A 103 -2.62 -17.57 -16.85
C GLY A 103 -2.86 -16.33 -17.69
N TYR A 104 -3.29 -16.49 -18.94
CA TYR A 104 -3.58 -15.37 -19.83
C TYR A 104 -4.95 -15.48 -20.49
N ARG A 105 -5.45 -14.34 -20.95
CA ARG A 105 -6.63 -14.22 -21.82
C ARG A 105 -6.29 -13.29 -22.98
N SER A 106 -6.69 -13.69 -24.18
CA SER A 106 -6.55 -12.89 -25.39
C SER A 106 -7.91 -12.35 -25.83
N TYR A 107 -7.91 -11.12 -26.34
CA TYR A 107 -9.09 -10.39 -26.76
C TYR A 107 -8.84 -9.81 -28.14
N SER A 108 -9.75 -10.08 -29.08
CA SER A 108 -9.75 -9.46 -30.41
C SER A 108 -10.55 -8.16 -30.37
N LEU A 109 -10.01 -7.09 -30.94
CA LEU A 109 -10.65 -5.78 -31.06
C LEU A 109 -11.00 -5.48 -32.52
N ALA A 110 -11.66 -4.33 -32.74
CA ALA A 110 -11.92 -3.81 -34.08
C ALA A 110 -10.61 -3.58 -34.86
N ASP A 111 -10.73 -3.49 -36.18
CA ASP A 111 -9.61 -3.22 -37.10
C ASP A 111 -8.45 -4.23 -37.02
N GLY A 112 -8.75 -5.46 -36.58
CA GLY A 112 -7.76 -6.53 -36.46
C GLY A 112 -6.77 -6.34 -35.32
N GLN A 113 -7.04 -5.44 -34.38
CA GLN A 113 -6.22 -5.25 -33.19
C GLN A 113 -6.47 -6.36 -32.15
N PHE A 114 -5.55 -6.52 -31.20
CA PHE A 114 -5.73 -7.45 -30.08
C PHE A 114 -5.14 -6.89 -28.80
N ASN A 115 -5.63 -7.38 -27.66
CA ASN A 115 -5.02 -7.23 -26.35
C ASN A 115 -4.90 -8.60 -25.69
N ILE A 116 -3.82 -8.84 -24.98
CA ILE A 116 -3.58 -10.03 -24.17
C ILE A 116 -3.30 -9.53 -22.75
N VAL A 117 -4.01 -10.08 -21.76
CA VAL A 117 -3.72 -9.86 -20.34
C VAL A 117 -3.19 -11.16 -19.76
N ALA A 118 -2.05 -11.10 -19.10
CA ALA A 118 -1.42 -12.24 -18.44
C ALA A 118 -1.17 -11.94 -16.97
N VAL A 119 -1.39 -12.93 -16.11
CA VAL A 119 -1.06 -12.88 -14.70
C VAL A 119 -0.10 -14.01 -14.40
N THR A 120 1.11 -13.66 -13.97
CA THR A 120 2.18 -14.62 -13.67
C THR A 120 2.02 -15.24 -12.28
N SER A 121 2.68 -16.36 -12.05
CA SER A 121 2.67 -17.08 -10.76
C SER A 121 3.24 -16.25 -9.60
N ASP A 122 4.07 -15.24 -9.88
CA ASP A 122 4.54 -14.25 -8.91
C ASP A 122 3.58 -13.06 -8.73
N SER A 123 2.32 -13.21 -9.18
CA SER A 123 1.23 -12.24 -9.03
C SER A 123 1.41 -10.92 -9.76
N LYS A 124 2.29 -10.84 -10.76
CA LYS A 124 2.42 -9.64 -11.61
C LYS A 124 1.41 -9.67 -12.75
N VAL A 125 0.93 -8.48 -13.11
CA VAL A 125 -0.03 -8.29 -14.20
C VAL A 125 0.69 -7.70 -15.40
N PHE A 126 0.51 -8.32 -16.56
CA PHE A 126 1.09 -7.87 -17.83
C PHE A 126 0.00 -7.68 -18.87
N VAL A 127 0.19 -6.69 -19.75
CA VAL A 127 -0.63 -6.51 -20.95
C VAL A 127 0.24 -6.38 -22.18
N LEU A 128 -0.17 -7.04 -23.26
CA LEU A 128 0.42 -6.91 -24.58
C LEU A 128 -0.68 -6.66 -25.59
N GLY A 129 -0.62 -5.56 -26.34
CA GLY A 129 -1.56 -5.33 -27.44
C GLY A 129 -1.69 -3.88 -27.82
N ALA A 130 -2.78 -3.54 -28.50
CA ALA A 130 -3.08 -2.17 -28.91
C ALA A 130 -3.05 -1.17 -27.75
N LEU A 131 -3.44 -1.59 -26.54
CA LEU A 131 -3.38 -0.74 -25.33
C LEU A 131 -1.95 -0.29 -24.98
N THR A 132 -0.97 -1.13 -25.26
CA THR A 132 0.44 -0.93 -24.90
C THR A 132 1.32 -0.69 -26.12
N ALA A 133 0.74 -0.26 -27.24
CA ALA A 133 1.43 -0.11 -28.53
C ALA A 133 2.22 -1.38 -28.95
N TYR A 134 1.68 -2.56 -28.63
CA TYR A 134 2.26 -3.89 -28.87
C TYR A 134 3.60 -4.16 -28.17
N VAL A 135 3.86 -3.43 -27.08
CA VAL A 135 4.96 -3.72 -26.14
C VAL A 135 4.40 -4.46 -24.94
N LEU A 136 5.13 -5.46 -24.43
CA LEU A 136 4.72 -6.14 -23.20
C LEU A 136 5.02 -5.21 -22.01
N THR A 137 3.98 -4.80 -21.29
CA THR A 137 4.11 -3.85 -20.18
C THR A 137 3.57 -4.48 -18.90
N GLN A 138 4.33 -4.33 -17.80
CA GLN A 138 3.92 -4.72 -16.46
C GLN A 138 3.11 -3.59 -15.82
N PHE A 139 1.92 -3.91 -15.31
CA PHE A 139 1.03 -2.99 -14.61
C PHE A 139 0.95 -3.33 -13.12
N GLY A 140 2.07 -3.51 -12.42
CA GLY A 140 2.09 -3.82 -10.98
C GLY A 140 1.75 -5.28 -10.62
N VAL A 141 1.28 -5.50 -9.39
CA VAL A 141 0.95 -6.82 -8.83
C VAL A 141 -0.51 -6.92 -8.37
N LEU A 142 -1.04 -8.14 -8.25
CA LEU A 142 -2.44 -8.40 -7.85
C LEU A 142 -2.83 -7.73 -6.52
N SER A 143 -1.90 -7.61 -5.55
CA SER A 143 -2.19 -6.94 -4.27
C SER A 143 -2.54 -5.47 -4.42
N ASP A 144 -1.98 -4.79 -5.43
CA ASP A 144 -2.23 -3.36 -5.67
C ASP A 144 -3.69 -3.14 -6.11
N TYR A 145 -4.29 -4.15 -6.75
CA TYR A 145 -5.67 -4.14 -7.22
C TYR A 145 -6.68 -4.62 -6.19
N PHE A 146 -6.24 -5.10 -5.03
CA PHE A 146 -7.13 -5.74 -4.04
C PHE A 146 -8.26 -4.80 -3.61
N CYS A 147 -7.96 -3.53 -3.30
CA CYS A 147 -8.98 -2.56 -2.89
C CYS A 147 -9.85 -2.07 -4.05
N THR A 148 -9.36 -2.13 -5.28
CA THR A 148 -10.14 -1.79 -6.48
C THR A 148 -11.19 -2.87 -6.76
N VAL A 149 -10.81 -4.14 -6.62
CA VAL A 149 -11.72 -5.29 -6.82
C VAL A 149 -12.65 -5.49 -5.62
N TYR A 150 -12.15 -5.28 -4.40
CA TYR A 150 -12.91 -5.46 -3.17
C TYR A 150 -12.95 -4.17 -2.33
N PRO A 151 -13.63 -3.11 -2.81
CA PRO A 151 -13.68 -1.84 -2.09
C PRO A 151 -14.32 -1.98 -0.71
N GLN A 152 -15.29 -2.89 -0.53
CA GLN A 152 -15.90 -3.19 0.77
C GLN A 152 -14.94 -3.81 1.81
N ASN A 153 -13.81 -4.36 1.38
CA ASN A 153 -12.83 -4.99 2.27
C ASN A 153 -11.69 -4.04 2.66
N CYS A 154 -11.66 -2.83 2.07
CA CYS A 154 -10.69 -1.81 2.38
C CYS A 154 -11.36 -0.64 3.09
N PRO A 155 -10.67 0.04 4.01
CA PRO A 155 -11.14 1.32 4.50
C PRO A 155 -11.25 2.26 3.30
N ALA A 156 -12.40 2.92 3.10
CA ALA A 156 -12.48 3.93 2.05
C ALA A 156 -11.41 5.01 2.31
N PRO A 157 -10.83 5.64 1.28
CA PRO A 157 -9.92 6.76 1.47
C PRO A 157 -10.59 7.83 2.34
N GLY A 158 -10.01 8.12 3.51
CA GLY A 158 -10.59 9.03 4.50
C GLY A 158 -11.66 8.43 5.41
N ALA A 159 -11.90 7.11 5.40
CA ALA A 159 -12.80 6.46 6.35
C ALA A 159 -12.20 6.36 7.75
N GLY A 160 -13.06 6.42 8.76
CA GLY A 160 -12.77 5.98 10.11
C GLY A 160 -12.77 4.47 10.26
N PRO A 161 -12.52 3.96 11.48
CA PRO A 161 -12.59 2.52 11.75
C PRO A 161 -14.00 1.97 11.51
N ALA A 162 -14.10 0.82 10.83
CA ALA A 162 -15.39 0.20 10.52
C ALA A 162 -16.07 -0.42 11.75
N ASN A 163 -15.29 -0.72 12.80
CA ASN A 163 -15.76 -1.33 14.03
C ASN A 163 -14.82 -1.01 15.21
N ALA A 164 -15.26 -1.30 16.43
CA ALA A 164 -14.50 -1.03 17.66
C ALA A 164 -13.15 -1.76 17.70
N THR A 165 -13.03 -2.92 17.05
CA THR A 165 -11.78 -3.68 16.99
C THR A 165 -10.73 -2.95 16.17
N GLU A 166 -11.10 -2.39 15.02
CA GLU A 166 -10.20 -1.56 14.21
C GLU A 166 -9.79 -0.28 14.93
N ALA A 167 -10.75 0.39 15.57
CA ALA A 167 -10.47 1.56 16.40
C ALA A 167 -9.46 1.25 17.51
N ALA A 168 -9.65 0.13 18.22
CA ALA A 168 -8.73 -0.33 19.25
C ALA A 168 -7.33 -0.66 18.71
N ARG A 169 -7.23 -1.33 17.56
CA ARG A 169 -5.93 -1.63 16.91
C ARG A 169 -5.19 -0.37 16.54
N PHE A 170 -5.86 0.58 15.91
CA PHE A 170 -5.27 1.86 15.54
C PHE A 170 -4.78 2.61 16.77
N LEU A 171 -5.62 2.76 17.81
CA LEU A 171 -5.22 3.47 19.03
C LEU A 171 -4.08 2.74 19.78
N ALA A 172 -4.05 1.41 19.78
CA ALA A 172 -2.93 0.65 20.35
C ALA A 172 -1.61 0.91 19.61
N GLN A 173 -1.66 1.20 18.30
CA GLN A 173 -0.50 1.60 17.51
C GLN A 173 -0.16 3.09 17.66
N ALA A 174 -1.15 3.96 17.82
CA ALA A 174 -0.94 5.40 17.86
C ALA A 174 -0.69 5.98 19.26
N THR A 175 -1.06 5.26 20.33
CA THR A 175 -1.00 5.76 21.72
C THR A 175 -0.31 4.78 22.66
N LEU A 176 0.00 5.21 23.90
CA LEU A 176 0.52 4.34 24.96
C LEU A 176 -0.58 3.49 25.63
N GLY A 177 -1.84 3.79 25.36
CA GLY A 177 -3.00 3.08 25.88
C GLY A 177 -4.30 3.78 25.47
N ALA A 178 -5.37 3.01 25.32
CA ALA A 178 -6.67 3.51 24.88
C ALA A 178 -7.78 3.08 25.84
N SER A 179 -8.64 4.01 26.23
CA SER A 179 -9.85 3.71 27.00
C SER A 179 -11.00 3.30 26.08
N ARG A 180 -12.06 2.69 26.67
CA ARG A 180 -13.29 2.40 25.93
C ARG A 180 -13.95 3.67 25.38
N VAL A 181 -13.79 4.80 26.07
CA VAL A 181 -14.28 6.10 25.62
C VAL A 181 -13.54 6.55 24.37
N ASP A 182 -12.21 6.42 24.33
CA ASP A 182 -11.39 6.79 23.17
C ASP A 182 -11.73 5.93 21.95
N ILE A 183 -11.93 4.62 22.15
CA ILE A 183 -12.37 3.70 21.10
C ILE A 183 -13.71 4.14 20.52
N SER A 184 -14.69 4.44 21.39
CA SER A 184 -16.01 4.91 20.95
C SER A 184 -15.96 6.28 20.27
N ALA A 185 -15.07 7.18 20.71
CA ALA A 185 -14.87 8.48 20.08
C ALA A 185 -14.27 8.34 18.69
N LEU A 186 -13.26 7.47 18.52
CA LEU A 186 -12.62 7.23 17.23
C LEU A 186 -13.60 6.63 16.21
N GLN A 187 -14.53 5.78 16.64
CA GLN A 187 -15.59 5.24 15.78
C GLN A 187 -16.52 6.30 15.18
N ASN A 188 -16.58 7.50 15.76
CA ASN A 188 -17.40 8.61 15.29
C ASN A 188 -16.61 9.65 14.48
N THR A 189 -15.35 9.37 14.13
CA THR A 189 -14.49 10.26 13.34
C THR A 189 -13.70 9.46 12.30
N THR A 190 -12.78 10.11 11.59
CA THR A 190 -11.87 9.49 10.63
C THR A 190 -10.45 9.42 11.20
N TYR A 191 -9.61 8.53 10.67
CA TYR A 191 -8.21 8.47 11.11
C TYR A 191 -7.47 9.79 10.88
N SER A 192 -7.70 10.47 9.75
CA SER A 192 -7.03 11.75 9.47
C SER A 192 -7.51 12.84 10.44
N ALA A 193 -8.83 12.97 10.65
CA ALA A 193 -9.37 13.98 11.56
C ALA A 193 -8.90 13.75 13.01
N TRP A 194 -8.73 12.49 13.42
CA TRP A 194 -8.12 12.18 14.71
C TRP A 194 -6.65 12.58 14.77
N LEU A 195 -5.85 12.30 13.74
CA LEU A 195 -4.44 12.70 13.68
C LEU A 195 -4.29 14.22 13.68
N ASP A 196 -5.09 14.93 12.89
CA ASP A 196 -5.10 16.40 12.84
C ASP A 196 -5.43 16.98 14.23
N ALA A 197 -6.40 16.39 14.93
CA ALA A 197 -6.73 16.78 16.29
C ALA A 197 -5.57 16.54 17.26
N GLN A 198 -4.82 15.44 17.13
CA GLN A 198 -3.64 15.17 17.95
C GLN A 198 -2.50 16.16 17.67
N PHE A 199 -2.25 16.52 16.41
CA PHE A 199 -1.22 17.49 16.06
C PHE A 199 -1.57 18.91 16.51
N ALA A 200 -2.86 19.24 16.56
CA ALA A 200 -3.34 20.53 17.06
C ALA A 200 -3.28 20.69 18.59
N LEU A 201 -3.02 19.62 19.35
CA LEU A 201 -2.88 19.71 20.80
C LEU A 201 -1.67 20.57 21.18
N ALA A 202 -1.90 21.54 22.05
CA ALA A 202 -0.84 22.36 22.61
C ALA A 202 0.12 21.49 23.44
N GLN A 203 1.42 21.76 23.30
CA GLN A 203 2.43 21.11 24.14
C GLN A 203 2.21 21.50 25.61
N GLY A 204 2.26 20.50 26.49
CA GLY A 204 2.23 20.73 27.93
C GLY A 204 3.52 21.34 28.46
N GLN A 205 3.64 21.44 29.79
CA GLN A 205 4.86 21.91 30.42
C GLN A 205 6.10 21.10 30.00
N SER A 206 7.17 21.81 29.63
CA SER A 206 8.47 21.22 29.29
C SER A 206 9.10 20.49 30.49
N HIS A 207 10.01 19.56 30.23
CA HIS A 207 10.81 18.88 31.25
C HIS A 207 11.69 19.89 31.99
N VAL A 208 12.36 20.78 31.27
CA VAL A 208 13.22 21.82 31.85
C VAL A 208 12.44 22.76 32.78
N ASP A 209 11.27 23.26 32.36
CA ASP A 209 10.50 24.21 33.18
C ASP A 209 9.92 23.53 34.42
N TRP A 210 9.56 22.24 34.31
CA TRP A 210 9.13 21.48 35.47
C TRP A 210 10.26 21.28 36.48
N LEU A 211 11.47 20.95 36.02
CA LEU A 211 12.64 20.81 36.89
C LEU A 211 12.95 22.11 37.63
N LYS A 212 12.90 23.26 36.93
CA LYS A 212 13.06 24.58 37.54
C LYS A 212 11.98 24.85 38.59
N ALA A 213 10.71 24.59 38.25
CA ALA A 213 9.58 24.82 39.14
C ALA A 213 9.63 23.95 40.42
N LYS A 214 10.33 22.81 40.38
CA LYS A 214 10.55 21.93 41.54
C LYS A 214 11.83 22.21 42.32
N GLY A 215 12.60 23.24 41.94
CA GLY A 215 13.80 23.65 42.65
C GLY A 215 15.07 22.88 42.28
N TYR A 216 15.04 22.03 41.25
CA TYR A 216 16.23 21.29 40.79
C TYR A 216 17.29 22.19 40.13
N GLY A 217 17.00 23.49 39.96
CA GLY A 217 17.96 24.50 39.51
C GLY A 217 18.94 24.97 40.59
N ASP A 218 18.84 24.48 41.83
CA ASP A 218 19.80 24.79 42.90
C ASP A 218 21.17 24.16 42.63
N ALA A 219 22.24 24.87 42.97
CA ALA A 219 23.63 24.42 42.81
C ALA A 219 23.92 23.06 43.47
N GLN A 220 23.20 22.70 44.54
CA GLN A 220 23.31 21.39 45.19
C GLN A 220 22.98 20.21 44.26
N TYR A 221 22.15 20.43 43.23
CA TYR A 221 21.76 19.40 42.26
C TYR A 221 22.62 19.43 40.97
N SER A 222 23.60 20.32 40.88
CA SER A 222 24.38 20.54 39.65
C SER A 222 25.17 19.33 39.15
N THR A 223 25.47 18.35 40.00
CA THR A 223 26.14 17.09 39.61
C THR A 223 25.23 15.87 39.66
N SER A 224 23.96 16.06 40.01
CA SER A 224 22.95 15.01 40.20
C SER A 224 22.04 14.86 38.97
N TYR A 225 21.34 13.72 38.89
CA TYR A 225 20.22 13.48 37.97
C TYR A 225 18.85 13.57 38.67
N ALA A 226 18.82 14.06 39.91
CA ALA A 226 17.60 14.21 40.70
C ALA A 226 16.53 15.00 39.93
N GLY A 227 15.31 14.46 39.92
CA GLY A 227 14.16 15.09 39.27
C GLY A 227 13.96 14.71 37.80
N LEU A 228 15.00 14.22 37.10
CA LEU A 228 14.91 13.86 35.68
C LEU A 228 13.84 12.79 35.45
N ASP A 229 13.95 11.65 36.14
CA ASP A 229 13.01 10.53 36.01
C ASP A 229 11.58 10.96 36.37
N ASN A 230 11.44 11.76 37.43
CA ASN A 230 10.14 12.29 37.83
C ASN A 230 9.51 13.15 36.72
N SER A 231 10.32 13.95 36.02
CA SER A 231 9.85 14.76 34.89
C SER A 231 9.40 13.89 33.71
N LEU A 232 10.16 12.83 33.40
CA LEU A 232 9.87 11.89 32.31
C LEU A 232 8.58 11.11 32.58
N TRP A 233 8.50 10.43 33.73
CA TRP A 233 7.33 9.64 34.11
C TRP A 233 6.07 10.47 34.26
N ARG A 234 6.17 11.68 34.84
CA ARG A 234 5.02 12.59 34.93
C ARG A 234 4.41 12.81 33.56
N LYS A 235 5.21 13.16 32.56
CA LYS A 235 4.71 13.50 31.23
C LYS A 235 4.16 12.26 30.53
N LEU A 236 4.89 11.14 30.52
CA LEU A 236 4.43 9.88 29.93
C LEU A 236 3.08 9.38 30.49
N ILE A 237 2.81 9.59 31.77
CA ILE A 237 1.58 9.10 32.43
C ILE A 237 0.41 10.10 32.33
N THR A 238 0.69 11.41 32.38
CA THR A 238 -0.36 12.44 32.58
C THR A 238 -0.61 13.34 31.36
N ALA A 239 0.25 13.26 30.34
CA ALA A 239 0.10 13.99 29.10
C ALA A 239 -1.22 13.65 28.38
N LYS A 240 -1.85 14.66 27.77
CA LYS A 240 -3.06 14.51 26.97
C LYS A 240 -2.74 14.24 25.49
N ASP A 241 -1.52 14.55 25.08
CA ASP A 241 -0.93 14.40 23.76
C ASP A 241 -0.29 13.00 23.57
N ALA A 242 -1.12 11.95 23.70
CA ALA A 242 -0.65 10.56 23.72
C ALA A 242 0.13 10.15 22.46
N LEU A 243 -0.23 10.69 21.29
CA LEU A 243 0.51 10.43 20.05
C LEU A 243 1.93 11.01 20.10
N ARG A 244 2.07 12.27 20.53
CA ARG A 244 3.37 12.96 20.63
C ARG A 244 4.29 12.26 21.62
N GLN A 245 3.74 11.83 22.76
CA GLN A 245 4.48 11.07 23.77
C GLN A 245 4.96 9.72 23.23
N LYS A 246 4.14 9.01 22.45
CA LYS A 246 4.55 7.75 21.82
C LYS A 246 5.65 7.95 20.79
N VAL A 247 5.54 9.00 19.97
CA VAL A 247 6.57 9.34 18.98
C VAL A 247 7.88 9.72 19.67
N SER A 248 7.85 10.55 20.71
CA SER A 248 9.03 10.90 21.51
C SER A 248 9.69 9.67 22.12
N LEU A 249 8.90 8.74 22.68
CA LEU A 249 9.43 7.47 23.21
C LEU A 249 10.13 6.66 22.11
N ALA A 250 9.49 6.50 20.95
CA ALA A 250 10.09 5.79 19.82
C ALA A 250 11.39 6.46 19.33
N LEU A 251 11.42 7.80 19.27
CA LEU A 251 12.63 8.54 18.92
C LEU A 251 13.74 8.36 19.95
N SER A 252 13.40 8.28 21.24
CA SER A 252 14.35 8.04 22.32
C SER A 252 14.99 6.64 22.23
N GLU A 253 14.26 5.65 21.73
CA GLU A 253 14.75 4.29 21.49
C GLU A 253 15.64 4.18 20.24
N ILE A 254 15.46 5.09 19.26
CA ILE A 254 16.28 5.12 18.05
C ILE A 254 17.58 5.91 18.26
N LEU A 255 17.50 7.07 18.92
CA LEU A 255 18.62 7.99 19.08
C LEU A 255 19.44 7.76 20.36
N VAL A 256 18.91 6.97 21.30
CA VAL A 256 19.53 6.47 22.54
C VAL A 256 20.57 7.41 23.18
N ALA A 257 20.10 8.22 24.14
CA ALA A 257 20.97 9.05 24.97
C ALA A 257 20.97 8.53 26.43
N SER A 258 22.16 8.36 27.02
CA SER A 258 22.30 7.97 28.43
C SER A 258 22.56 9.18 29.32
N ALA A 259 21.74 9.35 30.37
CA ALA A 259 21.96 10.40 31.37
C ALA A 259 23.24 10.18 32.20
N GLU A 260 23.72 8.93 32.33
CA GLU A 260 24.96 8.61 33.03
C GLU A 260 26.20 8.88 32.18
N GLY A 261 26.08 8.73 30.86
CA GLY A 261 27.19 8.98 29.92
C GLY A 261 27.56 10.47 29.77
N VAL A 262 26.70 11.40 30.20
CA VAL A 262 26.94 12.84 30.07
C VAL A 262 27.68 13.40 31.30
N ALA A 263 29.00 13.55 31.17
CA ALA A 263 29.90 14.04 32.22
C ALA A 263 29.96 15.58 32.34
N ILE A 264 28.81 16.25 32.32
CA ILE A 264 28.70 17.72 32.49
C ILE A 264 27.98 18.10 33.78
N ARG A 265 28.17 19.35 34.22
CA ARG A 265 27.30 19.97 35.22
C ARG A 265 25.93 20.23 34.61
N TRP A 266 24.87 20.10 35.41
CA TRP A 266 23.48 20.24 35.02
C TRP A 266 23.00 19.18 34.01
N ARG A 267 23.56 17.97 34.07
CA ARG A 267 23.21 16.86 33.16
C ARG A 267 21.70 16.57 33.11
N ALA A 268 21.00 16.70 34.25
CA ALA A 268 19.54 16.54 34.30
C ALA A 268 18.83 17.52 33.36
N PHE A 269 19.27 18.77 33.30
CA PHE A 269 18.73 19.79 32.40
C PHE A 269 19.10 19.56 30.94
N ALA A 270 20.31 19.04 30.68
CA ALA A 270 20.71 18.70 29.32
C ALA A 270 19.85 17.57 28.73
N ILE A 271 19.62 16.50 29.49
CA ILE A 271 18.75 15.40 29.06
C ILE A 271 17.28 15.82 29.03
N ALA A 272 16.82 16.64 29.97
CA ALA A 272 15.48 17.21 29.93
C ALA A 272 15.26 18.06 28.68
N SER A 273 16.23 18.92 28.33
CA SER A 273 16.18 19.72 27.10
C SER A 273 16.21 18.84 25.86
N TYR A 274 16.94 17.72 25.88
CA TYR A 274 16.92 16.75 24.80
C TYR A 274 15.55 16.10 24.65
N ALA A 275 14.91 15.67 25.75
CA ALA A 275 13.55 15.15 25.74
C ALA A 275 12.54 16.20 25.21
N ASP A 276 12.68 17.46 25.61
CA ASP A 276 11.85 18.56 25.09
C ASP A 276 12.01 18.75 23.57
N ILE A 277 13.19 18.51 23.00
CA ILE A 277 13.42 18.54 21.54
C ILE A 277 12.70 17.38 20.84
N LEU A 278 12.73 16.17 21.41
CA LEU A 278 12.06 15.00 20.83
C LEU A 278 10.54 15.14 20.78
N GLU A 279 9.97 15.98 21.66
CA GLU A 279 8.54 16.24 21.74
C GLU A 279 8.08 17.45 20.91
N SER A 280 9.01 18.21 20.31
CA SER A 280 8.67 19.44 19.59
C SER A 280 7.76 19.23 18.37
#